data_AF-A0A958CTG3-F1
#
_entry.id   AF-A0A958CTG3-F1
#
_cell.length_a   1.000
_cell.length_b   1.000
_cell.length_c   1.000
_cell.angle_alpha   90.00
_cell.angle_beta   90.00
_cell.angle_gamma   90.00
#
_symmetry.space_group_name_H-M   'P 1'
#
loop_
_entity.id
_entity.type
_entity.pdbx_description
1 polymer ?
#
loop_
_entity_poly.entity_id
_entity_poly.type
_entity_poly.pdbx_seq_one_letter_code
_entity_poly.pdbx_strand_id
1 'polypeptide(L)' 'MRDLKVSCGIWFLGATSDRFVKQGYRPDLSIPDRFKLAASVEGVGGLEMHYPTEVTDANYRDLKS' A
#
# COMPACT_ATOMS: atom_id res chain seq x y z
N MET A 1 -12.54 4.24 24.55
CA MET A 1 -12.47 4.81 23.18
C MET A 1 -13.35 3.96 22.27
N ARG A 2 -13.94 4.52 21.22
CA ARG A 2 -14.67 3.73 20.21
C ARG A 2 -13.65 2.93 19.37
N ASP A 3 -14.04 1.75 18.91
CA ASP A 3 -13.25 0.96 17.98
C ASP A 3 -13.28 1.64 16.59
N LEU A 4 -12.17 2.26 16.20
CA LEU A 4 -12.05 3.01 14.95
C LEU A 4 -11.54 2.09 13.84
N LYS A 5 -12.28 1.99 12.73
CA LYS A 5 -11.86 1.24 11.54
C LYS A 5 -11.05 2.13 10.61
N VAL A 6 -9.74 2.20 10.84
CA VAL A 6 -8.82 3.00 10.02
C VAL A 6 -8.39 2.22 8.78
N SER A 7 -8.43 2.88 7.63
CA SER A 7 -7.86 2.36 6.37
C SER A 7 -6.73 3.28 5.88
N CYS A 8 -5.81 2.76 5.10
CA CYS A 8 -4.73 3.56 4.50
C CYS A 8 -4.44 3.16 3.04
N GLY A 9 -4.01 4.12 2.24
CA GLY A 9 -3.66 3.88 0.84
C GLY A 9 -2.26 3.31 0.66
N ILE A 10 -2.13 2.14 0.02
CA ILE A 10 -0.90 1.35 -0.05
C ILE A 10 0.32 2.11 -0.62
N TRP A 11 0.07 3.15 -1.43
CA TRP A 11 1.09 4.04 -1.99
C TRP A 11 1.88 4.80 -0.92
N PHE A 12 1.34 4.96 0.30
CA PHE A 12 2.06 5.59 1.41
C PHE A 12 3.31 4.83 1.84
N LEU A 13 3.50 3.57 1.40
CA LEU A 13 4.68 2.72 1.63
C LEU A 13 5.61 2.64 0.40
N GLY A 14 5.25 3.28 -0.72
CA GLY A 14 6.11 3.35 -1.90
C GLY A 14 7.22 4.39 -1.79
N ALA A 15 7.94 4.64 -2.89
CA ALA A 15 9.06 5.57 -2.93
C ALA A 15 8.71 7.04 -2.60
N THR A 16 7.43 7.44 -2.73
CA THR A 16 6.95 8.81 -2.52
C THR A 16 7.66 9.80 -3.44
N SER A 17 7.39 9.76 -4.75
CA SER A 17 7.99 10.69 -5.71
C SER A 17 7.21 12.00 -5.84
N ASP A 18 7.88 13.01 -6.39
CA ASP A 18 7.25 14.26 -6.81
C ASP A 18 7.72 14.69 -8.21
N ARG A 19 7.36 15.91 -8.62
CA ARG A 19 7.68 16.44 -9.96
C ARG A 19 9.18 16.70 -10.20
N PHE A 20 10.00 16.72 -9.14
CA PHE A 20 11.44 16.98 -9.18
C PHE A 20 12.26 15.73 -8.83
N VAL A 21 11.90 15.03 -7.74
CA VAL A 21 12.53 13.79 -7.28
C VAL A 21 11.70 12.60 -7.77
N LYS A 22 11.82 12.31 -9.06
CA LYS A 22 11.00 11.30 -9.76
C LYS A 22 11.22 9.89 -9.24
N GLN A 23 12.42 9.60 -8.75
CA GLN A 23 12.81 8.32 -8.15
C GLN A 23 12.24 8.10 -6.74
N GLY A 24 11.69 9.16 -6.12
CA GLY A 24 11.20 9.11 -4.74
C GLY A 24 12.22 9.45 -3.68
N TYR A 25 11.72 9.69 -2.47
CA TYR A 25 12.50 10.05 -1.29
C TYR A 25 12.99 8.84 -0.47
N ARG A 26 12.67 7.62 -0.92
CA ARG A 26 13.18 6.36 -0.37
C ARG A 26 13.11 5.24 -1.42
N PRO A 27 13.81 4.10 -1.22
CA PRO A 27 13.70 2.96 -2.11
C PRO A 27 12.26 2.48 -2.25
N ASP A 28 11.88 2.08 -3.47
CA ASP A 28 10.54 1.57 -3.70
C ASP A 28 10.41 0.13 -3.18
N LEU A 29 9.26 -0.18 -2.60
CA LEU A 29 8.91 -1.54 -2.19
C LEU A 29 8.04 -2.19 -3.25
N SER A 30 8.20 -3.51 -3.46
CA SER A 30 7.27 -4.27 -4.30
C SER A 30 5.86 -4.21 -3.70
N ILE A 31 4.83 -4.34 -4.54
CA ILE A 31 3.44 -4.35 -4.08
C ILE A 31 3.22 -5.41 -2.97
N PRO A 32 3.61 -6.70 -3.13
CA PRO A 32 3.50 -7.69 -2.07
C PRO A 32 4.20 -7.32 -0.75
N ASP A 33 5.36 -6.67 -0.83
CA ASP A 33 6.08 -6.27 0.39
C ASP A 33 5.40 -5.09 1.09
N ARG A 34 4.78 -4.17 0.34
CA ARG A 34 3.93 -3.12 0.93
C ARG A 34 2.75 -3.72 1.68
N PHE A 35 2.08 -4.76 1.14
CA PHE A 35 0.98 -5.42 1.84
C PHE A 35 1.41 -6.01 3.17
N LYS A 36 2.51 -6.78 3.18
CA LYS A 36 3.05 -7.38 4.41
C LYS A 36 3.38 -6.33 5.45
N LEU A 37 4.00 -5.23 5.03
CA LEU A 37 4.34 -4.13 5.93
C LEU A 37 3.09 -3.43 6.45
N ALA A 38 2.11 -3.14 5.61
CA ALA A 38 0.86 -2.51 6.04
C ALA A 38 0.06 -3.39 7.03
N ALA A 39 0.04 -4.71 6.82
CA ALA A 39 -0.57 -5.67 7.73
C ALA A 39 0.11 -5.74 9.11
N SER A 40 1.37 -5.31 9.22
CA SER A 40 2.08 -5.24 10.50
C SER A 40 1.80 -3.96 11.30
N VAL A 41 1.07 -2.98 10.73
CA VAL A 41 0.78 -1.71 11.39
C VAL A 41 -0.43 -1.86 12.32
N GLU A 42 -0.21 -1.70 13.63
CA GLU A 42 -1.28 -1.74 14.62
C GLU A 42 -2.35 -0.66 14.34
N GLY A 43 -3.62 -1.05 14.36
CA GLY A 43 -4.76 -0.16 14.14
C GLY A 43 -5.18 0.01 12.67
N VAL A 44 -4.40 -0.49 11.71
CA VAL A 44 -4.82 -0.53 10.30
C VAL A 44 -5.72 -1.74 10.08
N GLY A 45 -6.98 -1.48 9.72
CA GLY A 45 -8.00 -2.51 9.46
C GLY A 45 -8.39 -2.67 7.98
N GLY A 46 -7.84 -1.84 7.09
CA GLY A 46 -8.15 -1.86 5.66
C GLY A 46 -7.11 -1.15 4.81
N LEU A 47 -7.06 -1.50 3.52
CA LEU A 47 -6.14 -0.93 2.54
C LEU A 47 -6.89 -0.39 1.32
N GLU A 48 -6.47 0.79 0.86
CA GLU A 48 -6.89 1.38 -0.41
C GLU A 48 -5.79 1.17 -1.45
N MET A 49 -6.20 0.86 -2.68
CA MET A 49 -5.29 0.50 -3.77
C MET A 49 -5.85 0.98 -5.10
N HIS A 50 -4.97 1.33 -6.03
CA HIS A 50 -5.30 1.75 -7.37
C HIS A 50 -5.25 0.57 -8.35
N TYR A 51 -6.28 0.50 -9.19
CA TYR A 51 -6.24 -0.25 -10.44
C TYR A 51 -5.83 0.70 -11.58
N PRO A 52 -4.96 0.30 -12.52
CA PRO A 52 -4.31 -1.01 -12.63
C PRO A 52 -2.89 -1.06 -12.02
N THR A 53 -2.42 -0.01 -11.32
CA THR A 53 -1.00 0.12 -10.97
C THR A 53 -0.58 -0.76 -9.80
N GLU A 54 -1.44 -0.95 -8.80
CA GLU A 54 -1.16 -1.80 -7.63
C GLU A 54 -1.94 -3.11 -7.69
N VAL A 55 -3.19 -3.06 -8.16
CA VAL A 55 -4.04 -4.23 -8.37
C VAL A 55 -4.32 -4.39 -9.86
N THR A 56 -4.18 -5.60 -10.37
CA THR A 56 -4.46 -5.99 -11.75
C THR A 56 -5.28 -7.27 -11.77
N ASP A 57 -5.84 -7.61 -12.93
CA ASP A 57 -6.53 -8.89 -13.13
C ASP A 57 -5.61 -10.11 -12.93
N ALA A 58 -4.28 -9.91 -13.01
CA ALA A 58 -3.29 -10.94 -12.79
C ALA A 58 -2.99 -11.21 -11.31
N ASN A 59 -3.09 -10.20 -10.44
CA ASN A 59 -2.61 -10.30 -9.05
C ASN A 59 -3.71 -10.22 -7.97
N TYR A 60 -4.93 -9.78 -8.30
CA TYR A 60 -5.94 -9.47 -7.27
C TYR A 60 -6.33 -10.68 -6.40
N ARG A 61 -6.18 -11.91 -6.93
CA ARG A 61 -6.49 -13.15 -6.22
C ARG A 61 -5.49 -13.43 -5.10
N ASP A 62 -4.24 -13.06 -5.31
CA ASP A 62 -3.14 -13.32 -4.38
C ASP A 62 -3.18 -12.37 -3.17
N LEU A 63 -4.00 -11.31 -3.24
CA LEU A 63 -4.12 -10.29 -2.19
C LEU A 63 -5.18 -10.61 -1.13
N LYS A 64 -5.95 -11.69 -1.31
CA LYS A 64 -7.09 -12.06 -0.44
C LYS A 64 -6.77 -13.21 0.54
N SER A 65 -5.55 -13.72 0.55
CA SER A 65 -5.09 -14.83 1.40
C SER A 65 -4.62 -14.34 2.77
#